data_AF-A0AAE4VJ27-F1
#
_entry.id   AF-A0AAE4VJ27-F1
#
_cell.length_a   1.000
_cell.length_b   1.000
_cell.length_c   1.000
_cell.angle_alpha   90.00
_cell.angle_beta   90.00
_cell.angle_gamma   90.00
#
_symmetry.space_group_name_H-M   'P 1'
#
loop_
_entity.id
_entity.type
_entity.pdbx_description
1 polymer ?
#
loop_
_entity_poly.entity_id
_entity_poly.type
_entity_poly.pdbx_seq_one_letter_code
_entity_poly.pdbx_strand_id
1 'polypeptide(L)'
;MSDIPTPGGGSSAPFQVNYAELEKFAQEHDLNAEELAQWAAGDPDFPERYLATHGKVNFGTYLKIREYMASKLAAGTAFAEQNVQTSTALRASIASTKTQEAVNAAAFDATRMV
;
A
#
# COMPACT_ATOMS: atom_id res chain seq x y z
N MET A 1 -12.70 48.18 -20.78
CA MET A 1 -12.00 47.82 -19.53
C MET A 1 -12.64 46.55 -19.03
N SER A 2 -12.02 45.42 -19.31
CA SER A 2 -12.51 44.10 -18.94
C SER A 2 -11.52 43.52 -17.95
N ASP A 3 -11.96 43.34 -16.71
CA ASP A 3 -11.20 42.69 -15.66
C ASP A 3 -10.99 41.21 -16.02
N ILE A 4 -9.72 40.80 -16.09
CA ILE A 4 -9.34 39.40 -16.18
C ILE A 4 -9.33 38.85 -14.75
N PRO A 5 -10.06 37.77 -14.46
CA PRO A 5 -10.02 37.16 -13.14
C PRO A 5 -8.68 36.46 -12.95
N THR A 6 -7.91 36.91 -11.97
CA THR A 6 -6.70 36.23 -11.49
C THR A 6 -7.09 34.83 -11.00
N PRO A 7 -6.53 33.74 -11.56
CA PRO A 7 -6.76 32.41 -11.02
C PRO A 7 -6.17 32.34 -9.61
N GLY A 8 -6.97 31.75 -8.72
CA GLY A 8 -6.77 31.76 -7.28
C GLY A 8 -5.44 31.19 -6.80
N GLY A 9 -5.07 31.65 -5.61
CA GLY A 9 -3.83 31.33 -4.92
C GLY A 9 -3.68 29.84 -4.64
N GLY A 10 -2.48 29.36 -4.94
CA GLY A 10 -2.00 28.02 -4.66
C GLY A 10 -0.56 27.92 -5.08
N SER A 11 0.28 28.87 -4.66
CA SER A 11 1.72 28.82 -4.94
C SER A 11 2.34 27.76 -4.04
N SER A 12 2.21 26.48 -4.44
CA SER A 12 3.11 25.45 -3.97
C SER A 12 4.46 25.78 -4.59
N ALA A 13 5.43 26.15 -3.75
CA ALA A 13 6.80 26.26 -4.20
C ALA A 13 7.18 24.90 -4.84
N PRO A 14 7.96 24.87 -5.95
CA PRO A 14 8.22 23.65 -6.73
C PRO A 14 8.89 22.49 -5.97
N PHE A 15 9.20 22.68 -4.69
CA PHE A 15 9.84 21.72 -3.80
C PHE A 15 9.01 21.39 -2.54
N GLN A 16 7.75 21.81 -2.46
CA GLN A 16 6.94 21.57 -1.27
C GLN A 16 6.38 20.15 -1.26
N VAL A 17 6.83 19.32 -0.31
CA VAL A 17 6.38 17.93 -0.17
C VAL A 17 5.00 17.87 0.48
N ASN A 18 4.06 17.16 -0.16
CA ASN A 18 2.74 16.89 0.40
C ASN A 18 2.75 15.64 1.29
N TYR A 19 3.17 15.79 2.54
CA TYR A 19 3.25 14.67 3.48
C TYR A 19 1.91 14.01 3.81
N ALA A 20 0.80 14.74 3.70
CA ALA A 20 -0.52 14.18 3.95
C ALA A 20 -0.93 13.19 2.85
N GLU A 21 -0.59 13.50 1.60
CA GLU A 21 -0.81 12.60 0.47
C GLU A 21 0.08 11.36 0.52
N LEU A 22 1.35 11.51 0.92
CA LEU A 22 2.24 10.36 1.11
C LEU A 22 1.75 9.45 2.26
N GLU A 23 1.23 10.01 3.34
CA GLU A 23 0.63 9.21 4.42
C GLU A 23 -0.64 8.49 3.95
N LYS A 24 -1.47 9.15 3.13
CA LYS A 24 -2.64 8.50 2.52
C LYS A 24 -2.22 7.32 1.65
N PHE A 25 -1.18 7.46 0.84
CA PHE A 25 -0.67 6.35 0.03
C PHE A 25 -0.13 5.19 0.88
N ALA A 26 0.52 5.48 2.02
CA ALA A 26 0.92 4.44 2.97
C ALA A 26 -0.29 3.69 3.55
N GLN A 27 -1.38 4.40 3.87
CA GLN A 27 -2.63 3.79 4.35
C GLN A 27 -3.31 2.93 3.29
N GLU A 28 -3.30 3.35 2.02
CA GLU A 28 -3.81 2.55 0.91
C GLU A 28 -3.06 1.22 0.79
N HIS A 29 -1.74 1.21 0.98
CA HIS A 29 -0.96 -0.03 1.06
C HIS A 29 -1.35 -0.91 2.25
N ASP A 30 -1.60 -0.35 3.43
CA ASP A 30 -2.06 -1.13 4.59
C ASP A 30 -3.42 -1.80 4.31
N LEU A 31 -4.37 -1.05 3.74
CA LEU A 31 -5.69 -1.58 3.35
C LEU A 31 -5.55 -2.69 2.29
N ASN A 32 -4.74 -2.47 1.27
CA ASN A 32 -4.48 -3.48 0.25
C ASN A 32 -3.87 -4.76 0.85
N ALA A 33 -2.99 -4.63 1.85
CA ALA A 33 -2.44 -5.79 2.54
C ALA A 33 -3.52 -6.60 3.26
N GLU A 34 -4.43 -5.93 3.95
CA GLU A 34 -5.56 -6.58 4.64
C GLU A 34 -6.49 -7.28 3.64
N GLU A 35 -6.87 -6.59 2.56
CA GLU A 35 -7.73 -7.14 1.52
C GLU A 35 -7.10 -8.36 0.83
N LEU A 36 -5.80 -8.30 0.52
CA LEU A 36 -5.05 -9.42 -0.05
C LEU A 36 -5.00 -10.61 0.90
N ALA A 37 -4.77 -10.38 2.19
CA ALA A 37 -4.74 -11.44 3.19
C ALA A 37 -6.11 -12.12 3.34
N GLN A 38 -7.19 -11.34 3.38
CA GLN A 38 -8.56 -11.86 3.44
C GLN A 38 -8.92 -12.64 2.17
N TRP A 39 -8.59 -12.10 1.00
CA TRP A 39 -8.80 -12.79 -0.28
C TRP A 39 -8.04 -14.12 -0.31
N ALA A 40 -6.77 -14.13 0.09
CA ALA A 40 -5.89 -15.30 0.10
C ALA A 40 -6.45 -16.43 0.96
N ALA A 41 -6.96 -16.09 2.15
CA ALA A 41 -7.55 -17.02 3.10
C ALA A 41 -9.01 -17.42 2.79
N GLY A 42 -9.61 -16.85 1.73
CA GLY A 42 -11.02 -17.06 1.41
C GLY A 42 -11.35 -18.51 1.05
N ASP A 43 -12.34 -19.07 1.75
CA ASP A 43 -13.01 -20.37 1.55
C ASP A 43 -12.09 -21.62 1.55
N PRO A 44 -11.40 -21.90 2.67
CA PRO A 44 -10.44 -23.00 2.76
C PRO A 44 -11.07 -24.38 2.55
N ASP A 45 -12.37 -24.53 2.81
CA ASP A 45 -13.10 -25.80 2.74
C ASP A 45 -13.72 -26.08 1.36
N PHE A 46 -13.55 -25.17 0.40
CA PHE A 46 -14.06 -25.36 -0.97
C PHE A 46 -13.62 -26.69 -1.61
N PRO A 47 -12.34 -27.12 -1.54
CA PRO A 47 -11.91 -28.37 -2.15
C PRO A 47 -12.67 -29.58 -1.58
N GLU A 48 -12.87 -29.61 -0.26
CA GLU A 48 -13.54 -30.70 0.46
C GLU A 48 -15.02 -30.76 0.07
N ARG A 49 -15.70 -29.60 0.02
CA ARG A 49 -17.09 -29.54 -0.47
C ARG A 49 -17.19 -29.96 -1.92
N TYR A 50 -16.24 -29.55 -2.78
CA TYR A 50 -16.20 -29.96 -4.18
C TYR A 50 -16.10 -31.48 -4.33
N LEU A 51 -15.20 -32.12 -3.56
CA LEU A 51 -15.02 -33.57 -3.57
C LEU A 51 -16.27 -34.31 -3.06
N ALA A 52 -16.92 -33.78 -2.01
CA ALA A 52 -18.15 -34.36 -1.48
C ALA A 52 -19.29 -34.35 -2.52
N THR A 53 -19.41 -33.28 -3.32
CA THR A 53 -20.46 -33.16 -4.35
C THR A 53 -20.18 -34.01 -5.59
N HIS A 54 -18.93 -34.06 -6.06
CA HIS A 54 -18.60 -34.65 -7.36
C HIS A 54 -17.98 -36.06 -7.27
N GLY A 55 -17.58 -36.47 -6.07
CA GLY A 55 -17.01 -37.78 -5.80
C GLY A 55 -15.69 -38.04 -6.53
N LYS A 56 -15.29 -39.32 -6.53
CA LYS A 56 -13.97 -39.77 -7.00
C LYS A 56 -13.76 -39.58 -8.52
N VAL A 57 -14.83 -39.46 -9.31
CA VAL A 57 -14.74 -39.27 -10.76
C VAL A 57 -14.04 -37.95 -11.09
N ASN A 58 -14.21 -36.93 -10.25
CA ASN A 58 -13.55 -35.62 -10.41
C ASN A 58 -12.36 -35.42 -9.46
N PHE A 59 -11.71 -36.50 -9.01
CA PHE A 59 -10.59 -36.41 -8.07
C PHE A 59 -9.39 -35.65 -8.64
N GLY A 60 -9.12 -35.75 -9.94
CA GLY A 60 -8.08 -34.95 -10.60
C GLY A 60 -8.34 -33.44 -10.49
N THR A 61 -9.59 -33.01 -10.69
CA THR A 61 -10.00 -31.61 -10.51
C THR A 61 -9.87 -31.18 -9.05
N TYR A 62 -10.26 -32.04 -8.10
CA TYR A 62 -10.07 -31.79 -6.66
C TYR A 62 -8.60 -31.50 -6.32
N LEU A 63 -7.66 -32.32 -6.82
CA LEU A 63 -6.23 -32.10 -6.59
C LEU A 63 -5.77 -30.74 -7.14
N LYS A 64 -6.23 -30.35 -8.34
CA LYS A 64 -5.92 -29.04 -8.92
C LYS A 64 -6.51 -27.87 -8.14
N ILE A 65 -7.73 -28.03 -7.61
CA ILE A 65 -8.32 -27.03 -6.72
C ILE A 65 -7.46 -26.88 -5.46
N ARG A 66 -7.02 -27.99 -4.83
CA ARG A 66 -6.13 -27.92 -3.65
C ARG A 66 -4.79 -27.26 -3.93
N GLU A 67 -4.15 -27.61 -5.03
CA GLU A 67 -2.91 -26.98 -5.47
C GLU A 67 -3.11 -25.48 -5.68
N TYR A 68 -4.19 -25.08 -6.36
CA TYR A 68 -4.54 -23.69 -6.57
C TYR A 68 -4.77 -22.95 -5.25
N MET A 69 -5.55 -23.51 -4.33
CA MET A 69 -5.85 -22.87 -3.03
C MET A 69 -4.59 -22.68 -2.20
N ALA A 70 -3.68 -23.66 -2.19
CA ALA A 70 -2.38 -23.52 -1.52
C ALA A 70 -1.51 -22.43 -2.17
N SER A 71 -1.45 -22.39 -3.51
CA SER A 71 -0.71 -21.36 -4.23
C SER A 71 -1.30 -19.97 -4.04
N LYS A 72 -2.63 -19.86 -4.03
CA LYS A 72 -3.38 -18.62 -3.78
C LYS A 72 -3.05 -18.07 -2.40
N LEU A 73 -3.07 -18.92 -1.37
CA LEU A 73 -2.72 -18.54 -0.01
C LEU A 73 -1.27 -18.02 0.06
N ALA A 74 -0.31 -18.80 -0.46
CA ALA A 74 1.09 -18.42 -0.43
C ALA A 74 1.38 -17.10 -1.18
N ALA A 75 0.85 -16.96 -2.40
CA ALA A 75 1.04 -15.75 -3.20
C ALA A 75 0.34 -14.54 -2.58
N GLY A 76 -0.89 -14.70 -2.12
CA GLY A 76 -1.66 -13.63 -1.50
C GLY A 76 -1.03 -13.12 -0.20
N THR A 77 -0.52 -14.02 0.66
CA THR A 77 0.23 -13.63 1.86
C THR A 77 1.52 -12.89 1.51
N ALA A 78 2.28 -13.37 0.52
CA ALA A 78 3.50 -12.69 0.10
C ALA A 78 3.23 -11.28 -0.45
N PHE A 79 2.20 -11.10 -1.27
CA PHE A 79 1.82 -9.77 -1.76
C PHE A 79 1.27 -8.86 -0.65
N ALA A 80 0.52 -9.40 0.31
CA ALA A 80 0.09 -8.64 1.47
C ALA A 80 1.30 -8.13 2.29
N GLU A 81 2.29 -8.99 2.53
CA GLU A 81 3.51 -8.63 3.24
C GLU A 81 4.30 -7.53 2.51
N GLN A 82 4.42 -7.61 1.18
CA GLN A 82 5.08 -6.57 0.38
C GLN A 82 4.39 -5.20 0.52
N ASN A 83 3.06 -5.18 0.61
CA ASN A 83 2.32 -3.94 0.84
C ASN A 83 2.62 -3.33 2.22
N VAL A 84 2.66 -4.15 3.27
CA VAL A 84 3.06 -3.71 4.63
C VAL A 84 4.50 -3.18 4.65
N GLN A 85 5.42 -3.86 3.96
CA GLN A 85 6.81 -3.40 3.86
C GLN A 85 6.89 -2.04 3.14
N THR A 86 6.09 -1.86 2.08
CA THR A 86 6.03 -0.62 1.31
C THR A 86 5.49 0.53 2.14
N SER A 87 4.37 0.35 2.85
CA SER A 87 3.81 1.40 3.73
C SER A 87 4.79 1.77 4.85
N THR A 88 5.46 0.78 5.44
CA THR A 88 6.47 0.99 6.48
C THR A 88 7.66 1.78 5.96
N ALA A 89 8.22 1.39 4.81
CA ALA A 89 9.35 2.07 4.19
C ALA A 89 9.00 3.52 3.78
N LEU A 90 7.77 3.75 3.30
CA LEU A 90 7.29 5.07 2.95
C LEU A 90 7.20 5.98 4.19
N ARG A 91 6.60 5.50 5.28
CA ARG A 91 6.52 6.26 6.54
C ARG A 91 7.91 6.56 7.12
N ALA A 92 8.84 5.61 7.05
CA ALA A 92 10.23 5.82 7.45
C ALA A 92 10.90 6.92 6.61
N SER A 93 10.66 6.91 5.28
CA SER A 93 11.18 7.93 4.37
C SER A 93 10.59 9.31 4.67
N ILE A 94 9.27 9.41 4.91
CA ILE A 94 8.60 10.64 5.33
C ILE A 94 9.24 11.21 6.60
N ALA A 95 9.44 10.37 7.62
CA ALA A 95 10.04 10.79 8.88
C ALA A 95 11.47 11.31 8.66
N SER A 96 12.29 10.57 7.91
CA SER A 96 13.67 10.96 7.59
C SER A 96 13.72 12.31 6.86
N THR A 97 12.85 12.51 5.86
CA THR A 97 12.82 13.77 5.09
C THR A 97 12.41 14.94 5.98
N LYS A 98 11.36 14.79 6.81
CA LYS A 98 10.95 15.84 7.78
C LYS A 98 12.08 16.22 8.73
N THR A 99 12.81 15.23 9.25
CA THR A 99 13.97 15.48 10.10
C THR A 99 15.07 16.24 9.36
N GLN A 100 15.39 15.84 8.13
CA GLN A 100 16.41 16.53 7.33
C GLN A 100 15.99 17.97 6.98
N GLU A 101 14.73 18.20 6.65
CA GLU A 101 14.19 19.55 6.41
C GLU A 101 14.33 20.45 7.65
N ALA A 102 14.04 19.92 8.84
CA ALA A 102 14.21 20.66 10.10
C ALA A 102 15.68 20.99 10.39
N VAL A 103 16.60 20.05 10.15
CA VAL A 103 18.05 20.27 10.28
C VAL A 103 18.53 21.34 9.29
N ASN A 104 18.09 21.27 8.04
CA ASN A 104 18.46 22.24 7.02
C ASN A 104 17.93 23.65 7.38
N ALA A 105 16.67 23.75 7.80
CA ALA A 105 16.07 25.02 8.23
C ALA A 105 16.86 25.68 9.37
N ALA A 106 17.21 24.90 10.41
CA ALA A 106 18.02 25.39 11.53
C ALA A 106 19.41 25.88 11.09
N ALA A 107 20.05 25.19 10.14
CA ALA A 107 21.35 25.61 9.61
C ALA A 107 21.29 26.91 8.80
N PHE A 108 20.22 27.09 7.99
CA PHE A 108 20.01 28.33 7.24
C PHE A 108 19.72 29.52 8.17
N ASP A 109 18.91 29.33 9.21
CA ASP A 109 18.63 30.37 10.19
C ASP A 109 19.89 30.78 10.96
N ALA A 110 20.71 29.81 11.38
CA ALA A 110 21.99 30.07 12.03
C ALA A 110 22.96 30.86 11.14
N THR A 111 22.98 30.55 9.84
CA THR A 111 23.83 31.25 8.85
C THR A 111 23.34 32.68 8.58
N ARG A 112 22.02 32.93 8.63
CA ARG A 112 21.44 34.27 8.43
C ARG A 112 21.67 35.23 9.61
N MET A 113 21.90 34.70 10.81
CA MET A 113 22.17 35.48 12.01
C MET A 113 23.66 35.88 12.17
N VAL A 114 24.54 35.40 11.30
CA VAL A 114 25.97 35.77 11.21
C VAL A 114 26.18 36.79 10.10
#